data_AF-A0A3E0MA42-F1
#
_entry.id   AF-A0A3E0MA42-F1
#
_cell.length_a   1.000
_cell.length_b   1.000
_cell.length_c   1.000
_cell.angle_alpha   90.00
_cell.angle_beta   90.00
_cell.angle_gamma   90.00
#
_symmetry.space_group_name_H-M   'P 1'
#
loop_
_entity.id
_entity.type
_entity.pdbx_description
1 polymer ?
#
loop_
_entity_poly.entity_id
_entity_poly.type
_entity_poly.pdbx_seq_one_letter_code
_entity_poly.pdbx_strand_id
1 'polypeptide(L)'
;MTGVDLQQLLLEKWGRSYDIQLRRIKDKVHVQVMWKYLEQASFPLSESEYLEHLNAIANYLHEWGGVSQFQAFIRETRERPRLGKAVSLPLDLGERASEWLISDQ
;
A
#
# COMPACT_ATOMS: atom_id res chain seq x y z
N MET A 1 -7.68 2.06 -10.43
CA MET A 1 -6.26 2.08 -10.06
C MET A 1 -5.76 0.65 -10.12
N THR A 2 -4.63 0.42 -10.77
CA THR A 2 -3.99 -0.88 -11.01
C THR A 2 -2.66 -0.97 -10.25
N GLY A 3 -2.01 -2.14 -10.26
CA GLY A 3 -0.66 -2.29 -9.71
C GLY A 3 0.37 -1.35 -10.36
N VAL A 4 0.26 -1.14 -11.68
CA VAL A 4 1.12 -0.20 -12.43
C VAL A 4 0.90 1.25 -11.97
N ASP A 5 -0.35 1.65 -11.73
CA ASP A 5 -0.65 3.00 -11.22
C ASP A 5 -0.04 3.22 -9.83
N LEU A 6 -0.06 2.19 -8.97
CA LEU A 6 0.59 2.24 -7.65
C LEU A 6 2.10 2.38 -7.76
N GLN A 7 2.75 1.58 -8.62
CA GLN A 7 4.18 1.69 -8.86
C GLN A 7 4.55 3.10 -9.35
N GLN A 8 3.82 3.63 -10.34
CA GLN A 8 4.05 4.97 -10.87
C GLN A 8 3.90 6.03 -9.78
N LEU A 9 2.85 5.96 -8.96
CA LEU A 9 2.65 6.89 -7.85
C LEU A 9 3.83 6.91 -6.87
N LEU A 10 4.39 5.73 -6.54
CA LEU A 10 5.54 5.61 -5.66
C LEU A 10 6.83 6.14 -6.31
N LEU A 11 7.03 5.86 -7.59
CA LEU A 11 8.15 6.36 -8.39
C LEU A 11 8.10 7.89 -8.52
N GLU A 12 6.94 8.47 -8.81
CA GLU A 12 6.77 9.92 -8.88
C GLU A 12 7.02 10.58 -7.52
N LYS A 13 6.57 9.96 -6.42
CA LYS A 13 6.69 10.53 -5.08
C LYS A 13 8.11 10.44 -4.52
N TRP A 14 8.77 9.29 -4.67
CA TRP A 14 10.01 8.97 -3.96
C TRP A 14 11.13 8.42 -4.85
N GLY A 15 10.89 8.25 -6.15
CA GLY A 15 11.89 7.78 -7.12
C GLY A 15 12.24 6.29 -6.98
N ARG A 16 11.40 5.50 -6.30
CA ARG A 16 11.64 4.06 -6.04
C ARG A 16 10.35 3.27 -6.07
N SER A 17 10.44 2.02 -6.54
CA SER A 17 9.33 1.06 -6.59
C SER A 17 9.18 0.35 -5.23
N TYR A 18 8.75 1.10 -4.20
CA TYR A 18 8.56 0.53 -2.86
C TYR A 18 7.52 -0.59 -2.83
N ASP A 19 7.70 -1.52 -1.91
CA ASP A 19 6.68 -2.50 -1.54
C ASP A 19 5.56 -1.85 -0.73
N ILE A 20 4.35 -2.41 -0.83
CA ILE A 20 3.19 -2.01 -0.04
C ILE A 20 2.65 -3.22 0.72
N GLN A 21 2.38 -3.05 2.00
CA GLN A 21 1.78 -4.09 2.83
C GLN A 21 0.48 -3.61 3.46
N LEU A 22 -0.46 -4.52 3.61
CA LEU A 22 -1.68 -4.30 4.37
C LEU A 22 -1.52 -4.93 5.75
N ARG A 23 -1.76 -4.15 6.79
CA ARG A 23 -1.63 -4.56 8.19
C ARG A 23 -2.88 -4.23 8.96
N ARG A 24 -3.53 -5.22 9.55
CA ARG A 24 -4.57 -4.99 10.55
C ARG A 24 -3.90 -4.60 11.87
N ILE A 25 -4.27 -3.43 12.41
CA ILE A 25 -3.85 -2.94 13.71
C ILE A 25 -5.12 -2.60 14.49
N LYS A 26 -5.44 -3.46 15.47
CA LYS A 26 -6.72 -3.43 16.19
C LYS A 26 -7.89 -3.51 15.20
N ASP A 27 -8.74 -2.49 15.18
CA ASP A 27 -9.94 -2.40 14.35
C ASP A 27 -9.69 -1.70 13.00
N LYS A 28 -8.44 -1.31 12.70
CA LYS A 28 -8.11 -0.56 11.49
C LYS A 28 -7.19 -1.34 10.57
N VAL A 29 -7.45 -1.24 9.28
CA VAL A 29 -6.49 -1.66 8.24
C VAL A 29 -5.56 -0.49 7.96
N HIS A 30 -4.27 -0.77 7.96
CA HIS A 30 -3.23 0.17 7.58
C HIS A 30 -2.61 -0.25 6.26
N VAL A 31 -2.44 0.72 5.36
CA VAL A 31 -1.63 0.58 4.15
C VAL A 31 -0.25 1.13 4.47
N GLN A 32 0.74 0.26 4.38
CA GLN A 32 2.12 0.56 4.74
C GLN A 32 3.00 0.54 3.50
N VAL A 33 3.56 1.69 3.13
CA VAL A 33 4.65 1.73 2.17
C VAL A 33 5.93 1.37 2.90
N MET A 34 6.46 0.21 2.55
CA MET A 34 7.66 -0.36 3.16
C MET A 34 8.91 0.35 2.68
N TRP A 35 10.01 0.18 3.40
CA TRP A 35 11.30 0.75 3.00
C TRP A 35 12.07 -0.11 2.00
N LYS A 36 11.61 -1.35 1.75
CA LYS A 36 12.14 -2.22 0.72
C LYS A 36 11.53 -1.84 -0.62
N TYR A 37 12.33 -1.88 -1.69
CA TYR A 37 11.91 -1.53 -3.04
C TYR A 37 12.53 -2.47 -4.07
N LEU A 38 11.86 -2.63 -5.21
CA LEU A 38 12.21 -3.58 -6.26
C LEU A 38 13.66 -3.47 -6.74
N GLU A 39 14.20 -2.25 -6.80
CA GLU A 39 15.56 -2.00 -7.28
C GLU A 39 16.67 -2.45 -6.30
N GLN A 40 16.33 -2.98 -5.12
CA GLN A 40 17.31 -3.57 -4.19
C GLN A 40 17.65 -5.01 -4.59
N ALA A 41 18.95 -5.34 -4.61
CA ALA A 41 19.42 -6.70 -4.93
C ALA A 41 18.85 -7.80 -4.01
N SER A 42 18.47 -7.44 -2.77
CA SER A 42 17.88 -8.35 -1.79
C SER A 42 16.35 -8.21 -1.66
N PHE A 43 15.70 -7.59 -2.64
CA PHE A 43 14.24 -7.55 -2.71
C PHE A 43 13.69 -8.99 -2.91
N PRO A 44 12.66 -9.41 -2.17
CA PRO A 44 12.26 -10.81 -2.12
C PRO A 44 11.41 -11.28 -3.31
N LEU A 45 10.91 -10.35 -4.14
CA LEU A 45 10.03 -10.65 -5.28
C LEU A 45 10.75 -10.33 -6.60
N SER A 46 10.43 -11.09 -7.65
CA SER A 46 10.72 -10.68 -9.02
C SER A 46 9.84 -9.51 -9.46
N GLU A 47 10.16 -8.88 -10.61
CA GLU A 47 9.37 -7.77 -11.16
C GLU A 47 7.91 -8.16 -11.43
N SER A 48 7.67 -9.36 -11.97
CA SER A 48 6.31 -9.85 -12.23
C SER A 48 5.55 -10.08 -10.92
N GLU A 49 6.17 -10.76 -9.95
CA GLU A 49 5.55 -11.01 -8.63
C GLU A 49 5.26 -9.71 -7.88
N TYR A 50 6.14 -8.71 -8.01
CA TYR A 50 5.94 -7.38 -7.45
C TYR A 50 4.72 -6.68 -8.06
N LEU A 51 4.57 -6.71 -9.40
CA LEU A 51 3.43 -6.11 -10.07
C LEU A 51 2.12 -6.83 -9.75
N GLU A 52 2.14 -8.17 -9.70
CA GLU A 52 0.98 -8.97 -9.28
C GLU A 52 0.57 -8.64 -7.84
N HIS A 53 1.55 -8.54 -6.94
CA HIS A 53 1.33 -8.12 -5.56
C HIS A 53 0.72 -6.72 -5.48
N LEU A 54 1.30 -5.72 -6.17
CA LEU A 54 0.72 -4.38 -6.22
C LEU A 54 -0.69 -4.37 -6.81
N ASN A 55 -0.97 -5.22 -7.79
CA ASN A 55 -2.32 -5.32 -8.36
C ASN A 55 -3.32 -5.86 -7.34
N ALA A 56 -2.93 -6.84 -6.51
CA ALA A 56 -3.75 -7.28 -5.40
C ALA A 56 -4.00 -6.15 -4.38
N ILE A 57 -2.98 -5.38 -4.02
CA ILE A 57 -3.13 -4.20 -3.15
C ILE A 57 -4.10 -3.17 -3.76
N ALA A 58 -3.98 -2.89 -5.06
CA ALA A 58 -4.87 -1.97 -5.76
C ALA A 58 -6.32 -2.44 -5.73
N ASN A 59 -6.55 -3.75 -5.89
CA ASN A 59 -7.89 -4.35 -5.81
C ASN A 59 -8.48 -4.16 -4.40
N TYR A 60 -7.73 -4.47 -3.34
CA TYR A 60 -8.20 -4.24 -1.97
C TYR A 60 -8.54 -2.77 -1.72
N LEU A 61 -7.68 -1.85 -2.16
CA LEU A 61 -7.95 -0.41 -2.05
C LEU A 61 -9.22 0.00 -2.78
N HIS A 62 -9.52 -0.63 -3.92
CA HIS A 62 -10.75 -0.38 -4.68
C HIS A 62 -11.98 -0.94 -3.94
N GLU A 63 -11.94 -2.19 -3.50
CA GLU A 63 -13.03 -2.85 -2.77
C GLU A 63 -13.39 -2.12 -1.48
N TRP A 64 -12.39 -1.55 -0.80
CA TRP A 64 -12.57 -0.78 0.43
C TRP A 64 -12.85 0.70 0.21
N GLY A 65 -12.88 1.19 -1.04
CA GLY A 65 -13.07 2.61 -1.35
C GLY A 65 -11.89 3.51 -0.90
N GLY A 66 -10.75 2.92 -0.53
CA GLY A 66 -9.57 3.62 0.00
C GLY A 66 -8.67 4.26 -1.05
N VAL A 67 -8.94 4.08 -2.35
CA VAL A 67 -8.09 4.58 -3.46
C VAL A 67 -7.82 6.08 -3.35
N SER A 68 -8.88 6.90 -3.24
CA SER A 68 -8.74 8.36 -3.21
C SER A 68 -7.99 8.83 -1.97
N GLN A 69 -8.25 8.19 -0.81
CA GLN A 69 -7.58 8.49 0.44
C GLN A 69 -6.08 8.18 0.35
N PHE A 70 -5.73 7.00 -0.19
CA PHE A 70 -4.33 6.60 -0.36
C PHE A 70 -3.57 7.53 -1.31
N GLN A 71 -4.15 7.85 -2.47
CA GLN A 71 -3.51 8.76 -3.42
C GLN A 71 -3.30 10.17 -2.84
N ALA A 72 -4.31 10.73 -2.17
CA ALA A 72 -4.19 12.02 -1.49
C ALA A 72 -3.07 12.00 -0.45
N PHE A 73 -3.09 10.99 0.44
CA PHE A 73 -2.07 10.80 1.45
C PHE A 73 -0.65 10.74 0.87
N ILE A 74 -0.41 9.95 -0.18
CA ILE A 74 0.92 9.83 -0.79
C ILE A 74 1.36 11.15 -1.41
N ARG A 75 0.47 11.88 -2.08
CA ARG A 75 0.79 13.20 -2.65
C ARG A 75 1.15 14.22 -1.57
N GLU A 76 0.40 14.24 -0.46
CA GLU A 76 0.52 15.26 0.59
C GLU A 76 1.59 14.95 1.65
N THR A 77 1.84 13.67 1.94
CA THR A 77 2.74 13.29 3.04
C THR A 77 4.18 13.77 2.78
N ARG A 78 4.82 14.28 3.83
CA ARG A 78 6.26 14.61 3.81
C ARG A 78 7.12 13.45 4.33
N GLU A 79 6.48 12.39 4.80
CA GLU A 79 7.18 11.20 5.24
C GLU A 79 7.82 10.46 4.07
N ARG A 80 8.87 9.70 4.37
CA ARG A 80 9.58 8.85 3.43
C ARG A 80 9.85 7.51 4.10
N PRO A 81 9.68 6.38 3.39
CA PRO A 81 10.08 5.08 3.93
C PRO A 81 11.58 5.08 4.26
N ARG A 82 11.95 4.57 5.43
CA ARG A 82 13.34 4.50 5.92
C ARG A 82 13.60 3.13 6.51
N LEU A 83 14.86 2.72 6.61
CA LEU A 83 15.21 1.42 7.19
C LEU A 83 14.50 1.20 8.54
N GLY A 84 13.64 0.19 8.61
CA GLY A 84 12.85 -0.15 9.81
C GLY A 84 11.60 0.72 10.06
N LYS A 85 11.32 1.73 9.22
CA LYS A 85 10.16 2.63 9.35
C LYS A 85 9.38 2.73 8.04
N ALA A 86 8.21 2.11 8.02
CA ALA A 86 7.24 2.26 6.94
C ALA A 86 6.49 3.61 7.04
N VAL A 87 6.00 4.10 5.90
CA VAL A 87 5.00 5.19 5.86
C VAL A 87 3.64 4.52 5.93
N SER A 88 2.85 4.85 6.95
CA SER A 88 1.64 4.11 7.30
C SER A 88 0.41 5.01 7.24
N LEU A 89 -0.57 4.62 6.45
CA LEU A 89 -1.89 5.25 6.37
C LEU A 89 -2.93 4.33 7.02
N PRO A 90 -3.59 4.73 8.12
CA PRO A 90 -4.82 4.07 8.53
C PRO A 90 -5.91 4.36 7.49
N LEU A 91 -6.47 3.31 6.88
CA LEU A 91 -7.60 3.46 5.98
C LEU A 91 -8.87 3.75 6.76
N ASP A 92 -9.67 4.66 6.22
CA ASP A 92 -11.05 4.86 6.65
C ASP A 92 -11.94 3.99 5.77
N LEU A 93 -12.41 2.87 6.32
CA LEU A 93 -13.18 1.86 5.59
C LEU A 93 -14.69 2.19 5.56
N GLY A 94 -15.11 3.31 6.16
CA GLY A 94 -16.51 3.70 6.30
C GLY A 94 -17.40 2.62 6.92
N GLU A 95 -18.69 2.61 6.58
CA GLU A 95 -19.65 1.58 7.03
C GLU A 95 -19.40 0.19 6.40
N ARG A 96 -18.58 0.09 5.35
CA ARG A 96 -18.20 -1.19 4.71
C ARG A 96 -17.09 -1.92 5.46
N ALA A 97 -16.51 -1.29 6.49
CA ALA A 97 -15.50 -1.90 7.35
C ALA A 97 -15.98 -3.22 7.97
N SER A 98 -17.27 -3.29 8.32
CA SER A 98 -17.86 -4.45 9.01
C SER A 98 -17.88 -5.70 8.14
N GLU A 99 -17.98 -5.59 6.82
CA GLU A 99 -18.02 -6.77 5.92
C GLU A 99 -16.66 -7.48 5.83
N TRP A 100 -15.56 -6.75 6.04
CA TRP A 100 -14.19 -7.27 5.90
C TRP A 100 -13.49 -7.52 7.23
N LEU A 101 -13.85 -6.79 8.29
CA LEU A 101 -13.27 -6.97 9.63
C LEU A 101 -13.72 -8.27 10.32
N ILE A 102 -14.79 -8.91 9.81
CA ILE A 102 -15.41 -10.11 10.37
C ILE A 102 -14.86 -11.41 9.73
N SER A 103 -14.22 -11.35 8.57
CA SER A 103 -13.82 -12.56 7.81
C SER A 103 -12.52 -13.25 8.25
N ASP A 104 -11.99 -12.97 9.42
CA ASP A 104 -10.89 -13.72 10.02
C ASP A 104 -11.38 -14.32 11.35
N GLN A 105 -12.15 -15.41 11.24
CA GLN A 105 -12.48 -16.32 12.34
C GLN A 105 -12.13 -17.75 11.96
#